data_AF-X1KVL9-F1
#
_entry.id   AF-X1KVL9-F1
#
_cell.length_a   1.000
_cell.length_b   1.000
_cell.length_c   1.000
_cell.angle_alpha   90.00
_cell.angle_beta   90.00
_cell.angle_gamma   90.00
#
_symmetry.space_group_name_H-M   'P 1'
#
loop_
_entity.id
_entity.type
_entity.pdbx_description
1 polymer ?
#
loop_
_entity_poly.entity_id
_entity_poly.type
_entity_poly.pdbx_seq_one_letter_code
_entity_poly.pdbx_strand_id
1 'polypeptide(L)'
;MREKDRMAIHITTLEQLQAMKDDLTADYILDNDIDASATSGWNDGKGFEPVGRWIETEDDIILYCPDHTYWTYQPFTGSFDGQGYTISNLFMDWSAVGCPNEHSVGLFGNTDGATIKNVK
;
A
#
# COMPACT_ATOMS: atom_id res chain seq x y z
N MET A 1 -12.38 -8.60 -26.00
CA MET A 1 -13.04 -9.02 -24.74
C MET A 1 -13.35 -7.73 -24.00
N ARG A 2 -14.63 -7.42 -23.75
CA ARG A 2 -15.01 -6.16 -23.08
C ARG A 2 -14.88 -6.37 -21.59
N GLU A 3 -13.92 -5.67 -21.00
CA GLU A 3 -13.68 -5.51 -19.58
C GLU A 3 -14.99 -5.03 -18.93
N LYS A 4 -15.73 -5.98 -18.36
CA LYS A 4 -16.99 -5.71 -17.66
C LYS A 4 -16.62 -5.02 -16.36
N ASP A 5 -17.01 -3.75 -16.24
CA ASP A 5 -17.33 -3.03 -15.00
C ASP A 5 -16.86 -3.72 -13.71
N ARG A 6 -15.53 -3.74 -13.45
CA ARG A 6 -15.10 -3.82 -12.05
C ARG A 6 -15.54 -2.50 -11.43
N MET A 7 -16.39 -2.58 -10.40
CA MET A 7 -16.79 -1.39 -9.67
C MET A 7 -15.54 -0.83 -9.00
N ALA A 8 -15.13 0.36 -9.40
CA ALA A 8 -14.02 1.05 -8.77
C ALA A 8 -14.41 1.46 -7.35
N ILE A 9 -13.47 1.31 -6.43
CA ILE A 9 -13.61 1.69 -5.02
C ILE A 9 -13.15 3.14 -4.89
N HIS A 10 -14.06 4.00 -4.45
CA HIS A 10 -13.81 5.42 -4.27
C HIS A 10 -13.16 5.69 -2.90
N ILE A 11 -12.05 6.42 -2.93
CA ILE A 11 -11.25 6.77 -1.76
C ILE A 11 -11.39 8.26 -1.49
N THR A 12 -11.81 8.58 -0.28
CA THR A 12 -11.99 9.95 0.22
C THR A 12 -11.31 10.22 1.56
N THR A 13 -10.77 9.17 2.19
CA THR A 13 -10.25 9.18 3.56
C THR A 13 -8.95 8.39 3.66
N LEU A 14 -8.17 8.65 4.71
CA LEU A 14 -6.93 7.92 4.97
C LEU A 14 -7.18 6.45 5.30
N GLU A 15 -8.26 6.14 6.01
CA GLU A 15 -8.63 4.79 6.37
C GLU A 15 -8.96 3.96 5.13
N GLN A 16 -9.68 4.55 4.16
CA GLN A 16 -9.93 3.91 2.86
C GLN A 16 -8.64 3.73 2.05
N LEU A 17 -7.74 4.71 2.09
CA LEU A 17 -6.43 4.61 1.44
C LEU A 17 -5.62 3.46 2.04
N GLN A 18 -5.64 3.29 3.37
CA GLN A 18 -4.94 2.20 4.05
C GLN A 18 -5.56 0.84 3.79
N ALA A 19 -6.89 0.78 3.69
CA ALA A 19 -7.65 -0.45 3.44
C ALA A 19 -7.39 -1.06 2.06
N MET A 20 -6.74 -0.33 1.14
CA MET A 20 -6.28 -0.89 -0.15
C MET A 20 -5.39 -2.12 0.03
N LYS A 21 -4.69 -2.24 1.16
CA LYS A 21 -3.87 -3.41 1.47
C LYS A 21 -4.67 -4.73 1.56
N ASP A 22 -5.97 -4.63 1.81
CA ASP A 22 -6.85 -5.80 2.00
C ASP A 22 -7.39 -6.36 0.67
N ASP A 23 -7.38 -5.57 -0.41
CA ASP A 23 -7.69 -6.02 -1.77
C ASP A 23 -6.73 -5.39 -2.79
N LEU A 24 -5.61 -6.08 -3.00
CA LEU A 24 -4.53 -5.64 -3.89
C LEU A 24 -4.86 -5.79 -5.39
N THR A 25 -6.04 -6.32 -5.73
CA THR A 25 -6.46 -6.60 -7.11
C THR A 25 -7.58 -5.67 -7.60
N ALA A 26 -8.17 -4.88 -6.70
CA ALA A 26 -9.26 -3.97 -7.00
C ALA A 26 -8.80 -2.70 -7.75
N ASP A 27 -9.79 -2.03 -8.34
CA ASP A 27 -9.62 -0.74 -9.00
C ASP A 27 -10.02 0.36 -8.03
N TYR A 28 -9.17 1.37 -7.88
CA TYR A 28 -9.31 2.45 -6.92
C TYR A 28 -9.28 3.81 -7.59
N ILE A 29 -10.11 4.73 -7.09
CA ILE A 29 -10.22 6.09 -7.61
C ILE A 29 -10.21 7.08 -6.43
N LEU A 30 -9.36 8.11 -6.49
CA LEU A 30 -9.43 9.23 -5.54
C LEU A 30 -10.56 10.18 -5.92
N ASP A 31 -11.38 10.59 -4.95
CA ASP A 31 -12.47 11.55 -5.15
C ASP A 31 -12.21 12.93 -4.51
N ASN A 32 -11.08 13.09 -3.82
CA ASN A 32 -10.62 14.35 -3.25
C ASN A 32 -9.10 14.32 -3.00
N ASP A 33 -8.55 15.49 -2.68
CA ASP A 33 -7.22 15.57 -2.07
C ASP A 33 -7.23 14.94 -0.68
N ILE A 34 -6.12 14.29 -0.33
CA ILE A 34 -5.93 13.63 0.96
C ILE A 34 -4.72 14.25 1.66
N ASP A 35 -4.92 14.72 2.89
CA ASP A 35 -3.82 15.10 3.80
C ASP A 35 -3.52 13.91 4.72
N ALA A 36 -2.39 13.26 4.48
CA ALA A 36 -1.92 12.09 5.20
C ALA A 36 -1.03 12.41 6.40
N SER A 37 -0.99 13.67 6.86
CA SER A 37 -0.22 14.06 8.05
C SER A 37 -0.57 13.24 9.31
N ALA A 38 -1.83 12.81 9.43
CA ALA A 38 -2.28 11.96 10.54
C ALA A 38 -1.62 10.57 10.57
N THR A 39 -1.09 10.07 9.43
CA THR A 39 -0.45 8.75 9.40
C THR A 39 0.79 8.71 10.28
N SER A 40 1.42 9.85 10.59
CA SER A 40 2.55 9.94 11.54
C SER A 40 2.27 9.35 12.92
N GLY A 41 1.01 9.29 13.35
CA GLY A 41 0.60 8.66 14.61
C GLY A 41 0.20 7.18 14.48
N TRP A 42 0.21 6.60 13.28
CA TRP A 42 -0.29 5.25 13.01
C TRP A 42 0.77 4.18 13.24
N ASN A 43 0.31 2.94 13.48
CA ASN A 43 1.15 1.74 13.57
C ASN A 43 2.31 1.89 14.58
N ASP A 44 2.01 2.42 15.76
CA ASP A 44 2.97 2.78 16.81
C ASP A 44 4.01 3.81 16.36
N GLY A 45 3.58 4.79 15.57
CA GLY A 45 4.44 5.85 15.02
C GLY A 45 5.23 5.44 13.78
N LYS A 46 4.98 4.25 13.20
CA LYS A 46 5.63 3.80 11.95
C LYS A 46 5.01 4.38 10.69
N GLY A 47 3.85 5.03 10.79
CA GLY A 47 3.25 5.64 9.61
C GLY A 47 2.26 4.76 8.88
N PHE A 48 1.98 5.15 7.64
CA PHE A 48 1.16 4.40 6.70
C PHE A 48 1.81 3.06 6.34
N GLU A 49 1.06 1.97 6.31
CA GLU A 49 1.54 0.67 5.85
C GLU A 49 1.45 0.59 4.31
N PRO A 50 2.55 0.33 3.57
CA PRO A 50 2.55 0.31 2.11
C PRO A 50 1.50 -0.62 1.49
N VAL A 51 0.88 -0.18 0.39
CA VAL A 51 -0.01 -1.01 -0.42
C VAL A 51 0.83 -1.94 -1.30
N GLY A 52 0.64 -3.24 -1.10
CA GLY A 52 1.44 -4.29 -1.73
C GLY A 52 2.83 -4.39 -1.09
N ARG A 53 3.11 -5.50 -0.41
CA ARG A 53 4.37 -5.74 0.30
C ARG A 53 4.64 -7.22 0.48
N TRP A 54 5.82 -7.53 1.00
CA TRP A 54 6.11 -8.83 1.58
C TRP A 54 5.44 -8.92 2.96
N ILE A 55 4.72 -10.01 3.22
CA ILE A 55 4.04 -10.25 4.50
C ILE A 55 4.58 -11.55 5.11
N GLU A 56 4.92 -11.50 6.40
CA GLU A 56 5.28 -12.67 7.21
C GLU A 56 4.05 -13.57 7.38
N THR A 57 4.21 -14.87 7.13
CA THR A 57 3.07 -15.81 7.18
C THR A 57 2.87 -16.48 8.54
N GLU A 58 3.70 -16.24 9.57
CA GLU A 58 3.53 -16.86 10.90
C GLU A 58 3.84 -15.92 12.09
N ASP A 59 3.24 -16.25 13.24
CA ASP A 59 3.13 -15.48 14.49
C ASP A 59 4.45 -15.29 15.29
N ASP A 60 5.57 -15.88 14.86
CA ASP A 60 6.84 -15.81 15.59
C ASP A 60 7.74 -14.70 15.06
N ILE A 61 8.15 -13.80 15.97
CA ILE A 61 9.07 -12.68 15.71
C ILE A 61 10.40 -13.22 15.17
N ILE A 62 10.55 -13.24 13.85
CA ILE A 62 11.83 -13.54 13.21
C ILE A 62 12.66 -12.25 13.19
N LEU A 63 13.44 -12.05 14.25
CA LEU A 63 14.35 -10.91 14.41
C LEU A 63 15.60 -10.96 13.49
N TYR A 64 15.62 -11.87 12.52
CA TYR A 64 16.78 -12.09 11.64
C TYR A 64 16.37 -12.88 10.41
N CYS A 65 16.56 -12.34 9.21
CA CYS A 65 16.12 -12.92 7.93
C CYS A 65 16.88 -14.19 7.51
N PRO A 66 16.31 -15.39 7.68
CA PRO A 66 16.81 -16.58 7.02
C PRO A 66 16.10 -16.67 5.65
N ASP A 67 16.86 -17.04 4.62
CA ASP A 67 16.39 -17.53 3.32
C ASP A 67 14.87 -17.58 3.07
N HIS A 68 14.23 -16.46 2.65
CA HIS A 68 12.93 -16.29 1.95
C HIS A 68 11.80 -17.34 2.08
N THR A 69 11.77 -18.16 3.12
CA THR A 69 10.97 -19.39 3.16
C THR A 69 9.59 -19.15 3.76
N TYR A 70 9.40 -18.01 4.44
CA TYR A 70 8.20 -17.67 5.22
C TYR A 70 7.57 -16.33 4.86
N TRP A 71 7.94 -15.76 3.71
CA TRP A 71 7.41 -14.48 3.24
C TRP A 71 6.55 -14.71 2.00
N THR A 72 5.34 -14.17 2.02
CA THR A 72 4.48 -14.15 0.83
C THR A 72 4.65 -12.83 0.11
N TYR A 73 4.99 -12.90 -1.17
CA TYR A 73 4.97 -11.75 -2.07
C TYR A 73 3.52 -11.37 -2.38
N GLN A 74 3.10 -10.17 -1.98
CA GLN A 74 1.77 -9.65 -2.28
C GLN A 74 1.88 -8.29 -2.98
N PRO A 75 2.13 -8.26 -4.31
CA PRO A 75 2.17 -7.02 -5.06
C PRO A 75 0.77 -6.44 -5.25
N PHE A 76 0.68 -5.12 -5.36
CA PHE A 76 -0.50 -4.47 -5.93
C PHE A 76 -0.57 -4.77 -7.43
N THR A 77 -1.70 -5.30 -7.89
CA THR A 77 -1.94 -5.70 -9.30
C THR A 77 -3.18 -5.04 -9.91
N GLY A 78 -3.93 -4.29 -9.10
CA GLY A 78 -5.10 -3.55 -9.54
C GLY A 78 -4.76 -2.22 -10.24
N SER A 79 -5.73 -1.29 -10.23
CA SER A 79 -5.52 0.05 -10.77
C SER A 79 -5.79 1.14 -9.72
N PHE A 80 -5.08 2.26 -9.87
CA PHE A 80 -5.23 3.44 -9.05
C PHE A 80 -5.26 4.70 -9.94
N ASP A 81 -6.41 5.36 -10.01
CA ASP A 81 -6.59 6.63 -10.71
C ASP A 81 -6.75 7.77 -9.69
N GLY A 82 -5.74 8.61 -9.57
CA GLY A 82 -5.80 9.78 -8.69
C GLY A 82 -6.71 10.91 -9.19
N GLN A 83 -7.23 10.84 -10.42
CA GLN A 83 -8.05 11.90 -11.05
C GLN A 83 -7.45 13.33 -11.04
N GLY A 84 -6.16 13.46 -10.75
CA GLY A 84 -5.42 14.72 -10.62
C GLY A 84 -5.31 15.24 -9.18
N TYR A 85 -5.96 14.58 -8.22
CA TYR A 85 -5.88 14.85 -6.79
C TYR A 85 -4.51 14.45 -6.21
N THR A 86 -4.21 15.02 -5.05
CA THR A 86 -2.92 14.91 -4.37
C THR A 86 -3.07 14.10 -3.09
N ILE A 87 -2.09 13.24 -2.81
CA ILE A 87 -1.90 12.67 -1.47
C ILE A 87 -0.68 13.35 -0.86
N SER A 88 -0.93 14.24 0.10
CA SER A 88 0.10 15.07 0.72
C SER A 88 0.51 14.54 2.09
N ASN A 89 1.72 14.88 2.54
CA ASN A 89 2.20 14.64 3.90
C ASN A 89 2.17 13.16 4.36
N LEU A 90 2.27 12.22 3.43
CA LEU A 90 2.33 10.79 3.76
C LEU A 90 3.58 10.50 4.62
N PHE A 91 3.37 10.11 5.87
CA PHE A 91 4.44 9.67 6.75
C PHE A 91 4.59 8.15 6.75
N MET A 92 5.84 7.69 6.70
CA MET A 92 6.23 6.29 6.67
C MET A 92 7.63 6.09 7.26
N ASP A 93 7.77 5.15 8.18
CA ASP A 93 9.04 4.70 8.75
C ASP A 93 9.00 3.19 9.09
N TRP A 94 8.95 2.36 8.05
CA TRP A 94 9.09 0.89 8.16
C TRP A 94 10.52 0.41 7.94
N SER A 95 11.49 1.32 8.04
CA SER A 95 12.92 1.03 7.83
C SER A 95 13.49 0.02 8.83
N ALA A 96 12.84 -0.14 9.98
CA ALA A 96 13.22 -1.09 11.02
C ALA A 96 12.46 -2.43 10.96
N VAL A 97 11.57 -2.61 9.98
CA VAL A 97 10.68 -3.77 9.89
C VAL A 97 11.03 -4.59 8.64
N GLY A 98 11.29 -5.88 8.82
CA GLY A 98 11.71 -6.79 7.75
C GLY A 98 13.22 -6.74 7.43
N CYS A 99 13.59 -7.37 6.32
CA CYS A 99 14.99 -7.50 5.92
C CYS A 99 15.57 -6.18 5.41
N PRO A 100 16.86 -5.87 5.67
CA PRO A 100 17.51 -4.59 5.30
C PRO A 100 17.44 -4.18 3.81
N ASN A 101 16.97 -5.07 2.94
CA ASN A 101 16.90 -4.93 1.48
C ASN A 101 15.47 -5.06 0.92
N GLU A 102 14.44 -5.15 1.77
CA GLU A 102 13.04 -5.36 1.37
C GLU A 102 12.10 -4.22 1.78
N HIS A 103 12.66 -3.08 2.16
CA HIS A 103 11.87 -1.92 2.58
C HIS A 103 11.03 -1.40 1.42
N SER A 104 9.76 -1.79 1.46
CA SER A 104 8.68 -1.25 0.68
C SER A 104 8.41 0.17 1.18
N VAL A 105 8.96 1.17 0.50
CA VAL A 105 8.78 2.59 0.87
C VAL A 105 7.92 3.32 -0.14
N GLY A 106 6.96 4.10 0.34
CA GLY A 106 6.00 4.85 -0.47
C GLY A 106 4.58 4.25 -0.41
N LEU A 107 3.62 4.96 -1.00
CA LEU A 107 2.20 4.56 -1.00
C LEU A 107 2.02 3.12 -1.50
N PHE A 108 2.72 2.76 -2.58
CA PHE A 108 2.79 1.41 -3.10
C PHE A 108 4.16 0.83 -2.77
N GLY A 109 4.18 -0.25 -2.01
CA GLY A 109 5.41 -0.93 -1.62
C GLY A 109 5.98 -1.78 -2.74
N ASN A 110 5.12 -2.56 -3.40
CA ASN A 110 5.43 -3.40 -4.55
C ASN A 110 4.24 -3.46 -5.49
N THR A 111 4.51 -3.46 -6.79
CA THR A 111 3.50 -3.50 -7.85
C THR A 111 3.89 -4.53 -8.90
N ASP A 112 2.91 -5.26 -9.44
CA ASP A 112 3.11 -6.18 -10.57
C ASP A 112 1.95 -6.05 -11.55
N GLY A 113 2.22 -5.55 -12.77
CA GLY A 113 1.19 -5.30 -13.78
C GLY A 113 0.15 -4.21 -13.43
N ALA A 114 0.33 -3.48 -12.32
CA ALA A 114 -0.60 -2.46 -11.87
C ALA A 114 -0.64 -1.23 -12.81
N THR A 115 -1.79 -0.56 -12.85
CA THR A 115 -1.94 0.74 -13.52
C THR A 115 -2.10 1.85 -12.49
N ILE A 116 -1.10 2.72 -12.36
CA ILE A 116 -1.13 3.89 -11.46
C ILE A 116 -1.02 5.15 -12.31
N LYS A 117 -1.99 6.06 -12.18
CA LYS A 117 -2.05 7.27 -13.00
C LYS A 117 -2.71 8.42 -12.25
N ASN A 118 -2.46 9.64 -12.75
CA ASN A 118 -3.13 10.87 -12.34
C ASN A 118 -3.10 11.18 -10.83
N VAL A 119 -2.10 10.71 -10.09
CA VAL A 119 -1.90 11.06 -8.67
C VAL A 119 -0.64 11.91 -8.53
N LYS A 120 -0.64 12.82 -7.56
CA LYS A 120 0.49 13.69 -7.21
C LYS A 120 0.90 13.50 -5.76
#